data_AF-A0A6G0WSJ1-F1
#
_entry.id   AF-A0A6G0WSJ1-F1
#
_cell.length_a   1.000
_cell.length_b   1.000
_cell.length_c   1.000
_cell.angle_alpha   90.00
_cell.angle_beta   90.00
_cell.angle_gamma   90.00
#
_symmetry.space_group_name_H-M   'P 1'
#
loop_
_entity.id
_entity.type
_entity.pdbx_description
1 polymer ?
#
loop_
_entity_poly.entity_id
_entity_poly.type
_entity_poly.pdbx_seq_one_letter_code
_entity_poly.pdbx_strand_id
1 'polypeptide(L)'
;MWLYWFRGDAKQRVGPFRSITLSELTNATSKRAKTKVTALMKDILAMAQDVGYLECIIVQLPVAKLLEAFDLAFSKWLRKLPGTLGWNDGTMPCDVACGLMREVSKPSRI
;
A
#
# COMPACT_ATOMS: atom_id res chain seq x y z
N MET A 1 -0.65 -5.80 1.90
CA MET A 1 -1.90 -5.00 1.79
C MET A 1 -2.28 -4.75 0.33
N TRP A 2 -1.35 -4.32 -0.54
CA TRP A 2 -1.61 -4.04 -1.97
C TRP A 2 -2.26 -5.19 -2.74
N LEU A 3 -1.80 -6.43 -2.56
CA LEU A 3 -2.40 -7.60 -3.19
C LEU A 3 -3.88 -7.81 -2.79
N TYR A 4 -4.18 -7.74 -1.49
CA TYR A 4 -5.54 -7.89 -0.96
C TYR A 4 -6.47 -6.76 -1.41
N TRP A 5 -5.94 -5.55 -1.64
CA TRP A 5 -6.70 -4.45 -2.22
C TRP A 5 -7.23 -4.77 -3.62
N PHE A 6 -6.44 -5.49 -4.42
CA PHE A 6 -6.81 -5.85 -5.78
C PHE A 6 -7.55 -7.17 -5.91
N ARG A 7 -7.13 -8.18 -5.15
CA ARG A 7 -7.58 -9.57 -5.32
C ARG A 7 -8.44 -10.08 -4.17
N GLY A 8 -8.44 -9.38 -3.03
CA GLY A 8 -9.10 -9.86 -1.82
C GLY A 8 -8.37 -11.04 -1.21
N ASP A 9 -9.04 -11.70 -0.27
CA ASP A 9 -8.57 -12.93 0.36
C ASP A 9 -9.50 -14.09 -0.02
N ALA A 10 -9.03 -14.92 -0.96
CA ALA A 10 -9.77 -16.08 -1.42
C ALA A 10 -9.99 -17.14 -0.31
N LYS A 11 -9.07 -17.26 0.66
CA LYS A 11 -9.19 -18.24 1.75
C LYS A 11 -10.35 -17.88 2.66
N GLN A 12 -10.55 -16.59 2.91
CA GLN A 12 -11.64 -16.06 3.72
C GLN A 12 -12.88 -15.69 2.88
N ARG A 13 -12.87 -15.96 1.56
CA ARG A 13 -13.93 -15.57 0.62
C ARG A 13 -14.25 -14.06 0.66
N VAL A 14 -13.24 -13.25 0.96
CA VAL A 14 -13.35 -11.80 0.97
C VAL A 14 -12.93 -11.29 -0.40
N GLY A 15 -13.83 -10.56 -1.07
CA GLY A 15 -13.52 -9.90 -2.32
C GLY A 15 -12.43 -8.83 -2.16
N PRO A 16 -12.05 -8.14 -3.25
CA PRO A 16 -11.07 -7.07 -3.21
C PRO A 16 -11.35 -6.07 -2.08
N PHE A 17 -10.35 -5.74 -1.25
CA PHE A 17 -10.61 -4.84 -0.12
C PHE A 17 -11.10 -3.45 -0.56
N ARG A 18 -10.83 -3.07 -1.83
CA ARG A 18 -11.37 -1.84 -2.42
C ARG A 18 -12.91 -1.84 -2.53
N SER A 19 -13.55 -2.99 -2.73
CA SER A 19 -15.00 -3.10 -2.87
C SER A 19 -15.74 -3.13 -1.53
N ILE A 20 -15.04 -3.35 -0.42
CA ILE A 20 -15.65 -3.29 0.91
C ILE A 20 -16.15 -1.88 1.17
N THR A 21 -17.42 -1.75 1.51
CA THR A 21 -18.09 -0.49 1.82
C THR A 21 -18.08 -0.22 3.32
N LEU A 22 -18.23 1.05 3.72
CA LEU A 22 -18.28 1.41 5.14
C LEU A 22 -19.51 0.83 5.86
N SER A 23 -20.59 0.54 5.12
CA SER A 23 -21.81 -0.09 5.64
C SER A 23 -21.61 -1.55 6.02
N GLU A 24 -20.68 -2.26 5.36
CA GLU A 24 -20.35 -3.66 5.68
C GLU A 24 -19.46 -3.79 6.94
N LEU A 25 -18.92 -2.66 7.42
CA LEU A 25 -18.09 -2.63 8.61
C LEU A 25 -18.93 -2.29 9.84
N THR A 26 -18.95 -3.17 10.83
CA THR A 26 -19.72 -2.96 12.07
C THR A 26 -18.98 -2.09 13.07
N ASN A 27 -17.65 -2.20 13.12
CA ASN A 27 -16.80 -1.50 14.10
C ASN A 27 -16.33 -0.11 13.61
N ALA A 28 -16.45 0.91 14.46
CA ALA A 28 -15.95 2.26 14.21
C ALA A 28 -14.44 2.31 13.93
N THR A 29 -13.64 1.47 14.59
CA THR A 29 -12.20 1.35 14.35
C THR A 29 -11.92 0.86 12.94
N SER A 30 -12.63 -0.18 12.48
CA SER A 30 -12.50 -0.72 11.13
C SER A 30 -12.92 0.30 10.07
N LYS A 31 -13.99 1.08 10.33
CA LYS A 31 -14.39 2.19 9.44
C LYS A 31 -13.30 3.24 9.30
N ARG A 32 -12.70 3.69 10.41
CA ARG A 32 -11.59 4.66 10.38
C ARG A 32 -10.38 4.10 9.63
N ALA A 33 -10.02 2.84 9.90
CA ALA A 33 -8.93 2.17 9.21
C ALA A 33 -9.19 2.08 7.69
N LYS A 34 -10.41 1.69 7.29
CA LYS A 34 -10.82 1.63 5.88
C LYS A 34 -10.72 2.98 5.19
N THR A 35 -11.15 4.07 5.83
CA THR A 35 -11.00 5.42 5.27
C THR A 35 -9.53 5.79 5.06
N LYS A 36 -8.68 5.58 6.08
CA LYS A 36 -7.23 5.87 5.98
C LYS A 36 -6.55 5.04 4.89
N VAL A 37 -6.80 3.73 4.87
CA VAL A 37 -6.23 2.83 3.85
C VAL A 37 -6.73 3.21 2.46
N THR A 38 -7.99 3.60 2.31
CA THR A 38 -8.53 4.02 1.02
C THR A 38 -7.85 5.29 0.50
N ALA A 39 -7.59 6.27 1.37
CA ALA A 39 -6.84 7.47 0.99
C ALA A 39 -5.40 7.12 0.57
N LEU A 40 -4.68 6.38 1.41
CA LEU A 40 -3.33 5.91 1.12
C LEU A 40 -3.23 5.16 -0.21
N MET A 41 -4.15 4.21 -0.45
CA MET A 41 -4.12 3.37 -1.64
C MET A 41 -4.46 4.15 -2.90
N LYS A 42 -5.31 5.19 -2.82
CA LYS A 42 -5.56 6.10 -3.93
C LYS A 42 -4.31 6.92 -4.27
N ASP A 43 -3.59 7.42 -3.26
CA ASP A 43 -2.36 8.18 -3.50
C ASP A 43 -1.27 7.33 -4.15
N ILE A 44 -1.08 6.10 -3.66
CA ILE A 44 -0.11 5.16 -4.26
C ILE A 44 -0.55 4.78 -5.68
N LEU A 45 -1.85 4.55 -5.92
CA LEU A 45 -2.35 4.25 -7.27
C LEU A 45 -2.12 5.41 -8.24
N ALA A 46 -2.27 6.65 -7.79
CA ALA A 46 -1.93 7.82 -8.60
C ALA A 46 -0.43 7.84 -8.97
N MET A 47 0.46 7.49 -8.02
CA MET A 47 1.89 7.35 -8.33
C MET A 47 2.17 6.21 -9.32
N ALA A 48 1.42 5.11 -9.23
CA ALA A 48 1.53 3.98 -10.15
C ALA A 48 1.10 4.38 -11.57
N GLN A 49 0.02 5.17 -11.69
CA GLN A 49 -0.46 5.69 -12.96
C GLN A 49 0.57 6.63 -13.62
N ASP A 50 1.24 7.48 -12.84
CA ASP A 50 2.30 8.36 -13.37
C ASP A 50 3.48 7.58 -13.99
N VAL A 51 3.73 6.34 -13.54
CA VAL A 51 4.80 5.49 -14.09
C VAL A 51 4.28 4.51 -15.16
N GLY A 52 3.02 4.65 -15.58
CA GLY A 52 2.42 3.90 -16.68
C GLY A 52 1.56 2.70 -16.28
N TYR A 53 1.31 2.46 -15.00
CA TYR A 53 0.42 1.38 -14.56
C TYR A 53 -1.03 1.86 -14.44
N LEU A 54 -1.85 1.55 -15.43
CA LEU A 54 -3.30 1.77 -15.38
C LEU A 54 -3.98 0.72 -14.47
N GLU A 55 -5.05 1.12 -13.78
CA GLU A 55 -5.77 0.24 -12.85
C GLU A 55 -6.31 -1.03 -13.51
N CYS A 56 -6.83 -0.93 -14.74
CA CYS A 56 -7.33 -2.07 -15.51
C CYS A 56 -6.24 -3.11 -15.81
N ILE A 57 -4.99 -2.66 -15.98
CA ILE A 57 -3.82 -3.51 -16.24
C ILE A 57 -3.35 -4.13 -14.91
N ILE A 58 -3.27 -3.34 -13.85
CA ILE A 58 -2.81 -3.76 -12.50
C ILE A 58 -3.58 -4.99 -12.01
N VAL A 59 -4.91 -5.04 -12.21
CA VAL A 59 -5.74 -6.18 -11.76
C VAL A 59 -5.35 -7.49 -12.45
N GLN A 60 -4.88 -7.43 -13.69
CA GLN A 60 -4.54 -8.60 -14.51
C GLN A 60 -3.07 -9.01 -14.36
N LEU A 61 -2.22 -8.17 -13.77
CA LEU A 61 -0.79 -8.45 -13.63
C LEU A 61 -0.56 -9.71 -12.78
N PRO A 62 0.43 -10.55 -13.15
CA PRO A 62 0.96 -11.58 -12.27
C PRO A 62 1.42 -10.98 -10.93
N VAL A 63 1.40 -11.77 -9.86
CA VAL A 63 1.71 -11.30 -8.49
C VAL A 63 3.06 -10.58 -8.43
N ALA A 64 4.09 -11.13 -9.09
CA ALA A 64 5.43 -10.52 -9.12
C ALA A 64 5.41 -9.10 -9.72
N LYS A 65 4.76 -8.91 -10.87
CA LYS A 65 4.62 -7.60 -11.52
C LYS A 65 3.74 -6.64 -10.73
N LEU A 66 2.74 -7.16 -10.03
CA LEU A 66 1.88 -6.38 -9.16
C LEU A 66 2.64 -5.83 -7.93
N LEU A 67 3.60 -6.60 -7.40
CA LEU A 67 4.50 -6.15 -6.32
C LEU A 67 5.54 -5.16 -6.83
N GLU A 68 6.14 -5.39 -8.00
CA GLU A 68 7.07 -4.45 -8.62
C GLU A 68 6.41 -3.07 -8.86
N ALA A 69 5.18 -3.06 -9.38
CA ALA A 69 4.40 -1.84 -9.55
C ALA A 69 4.14 -1.12 -8.22
N PHE A 70 3.89 -1.87 -7.14
CA PHE A 70 3.75 -1.30 -5.80
C PHE A 70 5.04 -0.68 -5.30
N ASP A 71 6.18 -1.37 -5.40
CA ASP A 71 7.46 -0.87 -4.88
C ASP A 71 7.88 0.44 -5.59
N LEU A 72 7.67 0.51 -6.90
CA LEU A 72 7.91 1.72 -7.70
C LEU A 72 6.98 2.87 -7.27
N ALA A 73 5.68 2.61 -7.17
CA ALA A 73 4.69 3.61 -6.79
C ALA A 73 4.87 4.09 -5.34
N PHE A 74 5.14 3.17 -4.42
CA PHE A 74 5.32 3.43 -3.01
C PHE A 74 6.62 4.20 -2.74
N SER A 75 7.73 3.86 -3.40
CA SER A 75 8.98 4.63 -3.28
C SER A 75 8.84 6.05 -3.83
N LYS A 76 8.04 6.26 -4.88
CA LYS A 76 7.70 7.59 -5.37
C LYS A 76 6.80 8.34 -4.39
N TRP A 77 5.78 7.66 -3.85
CA TRP A 77 4.88 8.23 -2.84
C TRP A 77 5.65 8.67 -1.58
N LEU A 78 6.55 7.83 -1.06
CA LEU A 78 7.40 8.14 0.09
C LEU A 78 8.26 9.39 -0.13
N ARG A 79 8.82 9.57 -1.33
CA ARG A 79 9.60 10.76 -1.68
C ARG A 79 8.75 12.03 -1.80
N LYS A 80 7.46 11.90 -2.10
CA LYS A 80 6.52 13.03 -2.17
C LYS A 80 6.04 13.47 -0.79
N LEU A 81 6.11 12.60 0.21
CA LEU A 81 5.71 12.98 1.56
C LEU A 81 6.60 14.13 2.01
N PRO A 82 6.02 15.30 2.36
CA PRO A 82 6.80 16.31 3.03
C PRO A 82 7.32 15.64 4.31
N GLY A 83 8.54 15.96 4.75
CA GLY A 83 9.15 15.44 5.99
C GLY A 83 8.36 15.75 7.28
N THR A 84 7.11 16.19 7.13
CA THR A 84 6.13 16.65 8.12
C THR A 84 4.77 15.97 7.96
N LEU A 85 4.64 14.83 7.25
CA LEU A 85 3.49 13.96 7.51
C LEU A 85 3.69 13.37 8.91
N GLY A 86 2.95 13.91 9.87
CA GLY A 86 3.02 13.52 11.26
C GLY A 86 2.68 12.05 11.48
N TRP A 87 3.71 11.20 11.48
CA TRP A 87 3.76 9.94 12.22
C TRP A 87 3.89 10.30 13.71
N ASN A 88 2.88 10.99 14.25
CA ASN A 88 2.89 11.56 15.60
C ASN A 88 2.23 10.64 16.64
N ASP A 89 2.03 9.35 16.33
CA ASP A 89 1.58 8.36 17.33
C ASP A 89 2.73 7.77 18.16
N GLY A 90 3.93 8.36 18.05
CA GLY A 90 5.00 8.21 19.06
C GLY A 90 5.77 6.90 19.00
N THR A 91 5.69 6.13 17.91
CA THR A 91 6.46 4.88 17.77
C THR A 91 7.09 4.72 16.39
N MET A 92 8.11 5.52 16.09
CA MET A 92 9.39 5.01 15.56
C MET A 92 10.44 6.13 15.46
N PRO A 93 11.59 6.02 16.16
CA PRO A 93 12.75 6.89 15.95
C PRO A 93 13.27 6.81 14.51
N CYS A 94 13.78 7.92 13.97
CA CYS A 94 14.36 8.04 12.62
C CYS A 94 15.41 6.95 12.30
N ASP A 95 16.05 6.43 13.34
CA ASP A 95 17.04 5.36 13.33
C ASP A 95 16.46 4.05 12.78
N VAL A 96 15.17 3.77 12.99
CA VAL A 96 14.48 2.57 12.51
C VAL A 96 14.03 2.71 11.05
N ALA A 97 13.61 3.91 10.64
CA ALA A 97 13.26 4.20 9.25
C ALA A 97 14.49 4.08 8.32
N CYS A 98 15.66 4.52 8.80
CA CYS A 98 16.93 4.32 8.10
C CYS A 98 17.38 2.85 8.06
N GLY A 99 17.01 2.04 9.05
CA GLY A 99 17.28 0.59 9.07
C GLY A 99 16.50 -0.17 8.00
N LEU A 100 15.20 0.12 7.86
CA LEU A 100 14.32 -0.54 6.88
C LEU A 100 14.74 -0.27 5.43
N MET A 101 15.25 0.92 5.10
CA MET A 101 15.76 1.20 3.76
C MET A 101 17.10 0.50 3.45
N ARG A 102 17.90 0.14 4.47
CA ARG A 102 19.16 -0.60 4.26
C ARG A 102 18.96 -2.11 4.12
N GLU A 103 17.91 -2.68 4.71
CA GLU A 103 17.63 -4.12 4.58
C GLU A 103 17.05 -4.49 3.22
N VAL A 104 16.19 -3.65 2.63
CA VAL A 104 15.62 -3.89 1.30
C VAL A 104 16.68 -3.78 0.18
N SER A 105 17.82 -3.13 0.46
CA SER A 105 18.93 -2.95 -0.50
C SER A 105 20.03 -4.02 -0.42
N LYS A 106 19.89 -5.08 0.39
CA LYS A 106 20.84 -6.20 0.36
C LYS A 106 20.41 -7.22 -0.70
N PRO A 107 21.13 -7.37 -1.82
CA PRO A 107 20.92 -8.52 -2.69
C PRO A 107 21.30 -9.78 -1.90
N SER A 108 20.37 -10.72 -1.80
CA SER A 108 20.63 -12.05 -1.29
C SER A 108 21.75 -12.69 -2.11
N ARG A 109 22.97 -12.73 -1.56
CA ARG A 109 24.03 -13.61 -2.05
C ARG A 109 23.63 -15.03 -1.66
N ILE A 110 23.37 -15.85 -2.68
CA ILE A 110 23.53 -17.31 -2.65
C ILE A 110 25.03 -17.59 -2.62
#